data_AF-Q3IY80-F1
#
_entry.id   AF-Q3IY80-F1
#
_cell.length_a   1.000
_cell.length_b   1.000
_cell.length_c   1.000
_cell.angle_alpha   90.00
_cell.angle_beta   90.00
_cell.angle_gamma   90.00
#
_symmetry.space_group_name_H-M   'P 1'
#
loop_
_entity.id
_entity.type
_entity.pdbx_description
1 polymer ?
#
loop_
_entity_poly.entity_id
_entity_poly.type
_entity_poly.pdbx_seq_one_letter_code
_entity_poly.pdbx_strand_id
1 'polypeptide(L)'
;MMRFLLPLLLALAGLGAGVGAGLFLRPAAEAAGPDHATGGEGAADAHAPAAEPATEGHSANPEEQPEYAKLNNQFIVPIIEDGRVASMVILSLSLEVPPGGTEQVYAVEPKLRDGMLSVLFDHANAGGFRGAFTEAANLVALRRALLEVARSVLGPTAIDVLITDIMRQDS
;
A
#
# COMPACT_ATOMS: atom_id res chain seq x y z
N MET A 1 46.84 9.47 -16.48
CA MET A 1 45.57 9.00 -17.10
C MET A 1 45.30 7.50 -16.94
N MET A 2 46.05 6.73 -16.12
CA MET A 2 45.81 5.28 -15.91
C MET A 2 44.83 4.92 -14.77
N ARG A 3 44.32 5.88 -13.99
CA ARG A 3 43.40 5.59 -12.87
C ARG A 3 41.98 5.20 -13.29
N PHE A 4 41.64 5.40 -14.56
CA PHE A 4 40.30 5.11 -15.11
C PHE A 4 40.25 3.84 -15.97
N LEU A 5 41.39 3.21 -16.28
CA LEU A 5 41.41 1.95 -17.03
C LEU A 5 40.81 0.80 -16.23
N LEU A 6 41.15 0.70 -14.94
CA LEU A 6 40.66 -0.36 -14.07
C LEU A 6 39.13 -0.34 -13.89
N PRO A 7 38.48 0.81 -13.55
CA PRO A 7 37.02 0.85 -13.44
C PRO A 7 36.32 0.64 -14.79
N LEU A 8 36.91 1.12 -15.91
CA LEU A 8 36.34 0.92 -17.23
C LEU A 8 36.37 -0.56 -17.67
N LEU A 9 37.46 -1.27 -17.37
CA LEU A 9 37.58 -2.70 -17.64
C LEU A 9 36.62 -3.53 -16.78
N LEU A 10 36.45 -3.19 -15.51
CA LEU A 10 35.47 -3.86 -14.63
C LEU A 10 34.04 -3.64 -15.11
N ALA A 11 33.70 -2.42 -15.56
CA ALA A 11 32.39 -2.12 -16.12
C ALA A 11 32.13 -2.93 -17.40
N LEU A 12 33.10 -2.99 -18.32
CA LEU A 12 32.98 -3.78 -19.55
C LEU A 12 32.88 -5.29 -19.26
N ALA A 13 33.68 -5.80 -18.33
CA ALA A 13 33.66 -7.21 -17.97
C ALA A 13 32.33 -7.60 -17.29
N GLY A 14 31.82 -6.77 -16.38
CA GLY A 14 30.53 -6.99 -15.73
C GLY A 14 29.37 -6.96 -16.71
N LEU A 15 29.36 -5.99 -17.63
CA LEU A 15 28.32 -5.89 -18.66
C LEU A 15 28.36 -7.08 -19.63
N GLY A 16 29.56 -7.47 -20.08
CA GLY A 16 29.75 -8.62 -20.96
C GLY A 16 29.35 -9.95 -20.32
N ALA A 17 29.72 -10.15 -19.04
CA ALA A 17 29.34 -11.35 -18.29
C ALA A 17 27.82 -11.42 -18.07
N GLY A 18 27.18 -10.30 -17.72
CA GLY A 18 25.74 -10.24 -17.51
C GLY A 18 24.94 -10.56 -18.77
N VAL A 19 25.28 -9.95 -19.91
CA VAL A 19 24.61 -10.20 -21.20
C VAL A 19 24.86 -11.62 -21.69
N GLY A 20 26.09 -12.12 -21.58
CA GLY A 20 26.44 -13.48 -21.99
C GLY A 20 25.68 -14.55 -21.19
N ALA A 21 25.61 -14.40 -19.87
CA ALA A 21 24.86 -15.32 -19.01
C ALA A 21 23.35 -15.29 -19.31
N GLY A 22 22.78 -14.10 -19.51
CA GLY A 22 21.36 -13.94 -19.82
C GLY A 22 20.94 -14.60 -21.14
N LEU A 23 21.79 -14.54 -22.16
CA LEU A 23 21.55 -15.23 -23.43
C LEU A 23 21.75 -16.75 -23.33
N PHE A 24 22.72 -17.21 -22.53
CA PHE A 24 22.99 -18.63 -22.37
C PHE A 24 21.95 -19.35 -21.51
N LEU A 25 21.43 -18.71 -20.47
CA LEU A 25 20.42 -19.25 -19.56
C LEU A 25 18.98 -19.05 -20.05
N ARG A 26 18.79 -18.44 -21.23
CA ARG A 26 17.48 -18.21 -21.82
C ARG A 26 16.86 -19.55 -22.24
N PRO A 27 15.73 -19.99 -21.65
CA PRO A 27 15.08 -21.25 -22.02
C PRO A 27 14.58 -21.22 -23.48
N ALA A 28 14.71 -22.34 -24.19
CA ALA A 28 14.22 -22.47 -25.56
C ALA A 28 12.69 -22.53 -25.57
N ALA A 29 12.06 -21.74 -26.45
CA ALA A 29 10.62 -21.76 -26.67
C ALA A 29 10.24 -23.00 -27.50
N GLU A 30 9.42 -23.88 -26.93
CA GLU A 30 8.87 -25.07 -27.59
C GLU A 30 7.91 -24.63 -28.72
N ALA A 31 8.19 -25.07 -29.94
CA ALA A 31 7.42 -24.73 -31.14
C ALA A 31 6.17 -25.62 -31.28
N ALA A 32 5.02 -25.01 -31.51
CA ALA A 32 3.76 -25.67 -31.79
C ALA A 32 3.68 -26.21 -33.24
N GLY A 33 3.03 -27.36 -33.42
CA GLY A 33 2.59 -27.91 -34.71
C GLY A 33 1.39 -28.87 -34.54
N PRO A 34 0.34 -28.83 -35.39
CA PRO A 34 -0.98 -29.42 -35.12
C PRO A 34 -1.27 -30.72 -35.90
N ASP A 35 -2.14 -31.59 -35.37
CA ASP A 35 -3.31 -32.18 -36.07
C ASP A 35 -4.13 -33.15 -35.19
N HIS A 36 -5.37 -33.38 -35.63
CA HIS A 36 -6.60 -33.74 -34.90
C HIS A 36 -6.75 -35.14 -34.23
N ALA A 37 -7.44 -35.11 -33.07
CA ALA A 37 -8.53 -35.96 -32.53
C ALA A 37 -8.49 -37.51 -32.62
N THR A 38 -8.54 -38.20 -31.46
CA THR A 38 -9.72 -38.93 -30.93
C THR A 38 -9.42 -39.71 -29.63
N GLY A 39 -10.25 -39.49 -28.60
CA GLY A 39 -10.73 -40.46 -27.60
C GLY A 39 -9.76 -41.16 -26.64
N GLY A 40 -9.83 -40.80 -25.34
CA GLY A 40 -9.60 -41.74 -24.24
C GLY A 40 -8.65 -41.28 -23.12
N GLU A 41 -9.26 -40.86 -22.00
CA GLU A 41 -8.75 -40.96 -20.62
C GLU A 41 -7.58 -40.07 -20.15
N GLY A 42 -7.89 -39.14 -19.24
CA GLY A 42 -7.02 -38.81 -18.10
C GLY A 42 -6.30 -37.47 -18.10
N ALA A 43 -6.83 -36.55 -17.29
CA ALA A 43 -6.17 -35.43 -16.61
C ALA A 43 -6.04 -34.06 -17.31
N ALA A 44 -6.74 -33.09 -16.68
CA ALA A 44 -6.49 -31.66 -16.56
C ALA A 44 -6.71 -30.76 -17.80
N ASP A 45 -7.92 -30.20 -17.82
CA ASP A 45 -8.45 -29.18 -18.73
C ASP A 45 -7.65 -27.87 -18.77
N ALA A 46 -7.24 -27.52 -19.99
CA ALA A 46 -7.28 -26.23 -20.65
C ALA A 46 -7.51 -24.94 -19.83
N HIS A 47 -6.50 -24.07 -19.81
CA HIS A 47 -6.77 -22.63 -19.85
C HIS A 47 -5.89 -21.94 -20.92
N ALA A 48 -6.59 -21.17 -21.75
CA ALA A 48 -6.10 -20.38 -22.88
C ALA A 48 -4.89 -19.49 -22.50
N PRO A 49 -4.03 -19.10 -23.46
CA PRO A 49 -2.96 -18.16 -23.16
C PRO A 49 -3.59 -16.80 -22.86
N ALA A 50 -3.70 -16.48 -21.57
CA ALA A 50 -3.92 -15.13 -21.11
C ALA A 50 -2.75 -14.30 -21.64
N ALA A 51 -3.08 -13.29 -22.45
CA ALA A 51 -2.16 -12.22 -22.78
C ALA A 51 -1.63 -11.65 -21.46
N GLU A 52 -0.36 -11.89 -21.16
CA GLU A 52 0.31 -11.22 -20.06
C GLU A 52 0.26 -9.72 -20.36
N PRO A 53 -0.25 -8.90 -19.42
CA PRO A 53 -0.25 -7.46 -19.62
C PRO A 53 1.20 -7.04 -19.72
N ALA A 54 1.52 -6.37 -20.84
CA ALA A 54 2.69 -5.52 -20.90
C ALA A 54 2.67 -4.68 -19.62
N THR A 55 3.72 -4.80 -18.82
CA THR A 55 4.09 -3.77 -17.86
C THR A 55 4.50 -2.55 -18.68
N GLU A 56 3.49 -1.91 -19.26
CA GLU A 56 3.56 -0.50 -19.58
C GLU A 56 3.91 0.16 -18.25
N GLY A 57 5.13 0.69 -18.17
CA GLY A 57 5.41 1.78 -17.28
C GLY A 57 4.46 2.90 -17.67
N HIS A 58 3.24 2.87 -17.11
CA HIS A 58 2.37 4.02 -17.04
C HIS A 58 3.21 5.08 -16.35
N SER A 59 3.81 5.95 -17.16
CA SER A 59 4.06 7.31 -16.73
C SER A 59 2.68 7.86 -16.43
N ALA A 60 2.20 7.61 -15.21
CA ALA A 60 0.96 8.18 -14.71
C ALA A 60 1.09 9.68 -14.98
N ASN A 61 0.17 10.21 -15.78
CA ASN A 61 0.10 11.64 -16.02
C ASN A 61 0.08 12.30 -14.62
N PRO A 62 0.97 13.24 -14.28
CA PRO A 62 1.00 13.84 -12.96
C PRO A 62 -0.36 14.41 -12.52
N GLU A 63 -1.22 14.74 -13.48
CA GLU A 63 -2.60 15.21 -13.27
C GLU A 63 -3.61 14.12 -12.86
N GLU A 64 -3.23 12.84 -12.91
CA GLU A 64 -4.07 11.70 -12.55
C GLU A 64 -3.60 11.00 -11.26
N GLN A 65 -2.54 11.48 -10.62
CA GLN A 65 -2.04 10.89 -9.38
C GLN A 65 -2.94 11.28 -8.19
N PRO A 66 -3.22 10.34 -7.26
CA PRO A 66 -4.00 10.65 -6.08
C PRO A 66 -3.31 11.75 -5.25
N GLU A 67 -4.13 12.62 -4.68
CA GLU A 67 -3.70 13.64 -3.73
C GLU A 67 -3.83 13.14 -2.30
N TYR A 68 -3.00 13.69 -1.41
CA TYR A 68 -3.00 13.33 0.01
C TYR A 68 -3.34 14.55 0.86
N ALA A 69 -4.53 14.53 1.45
CA ALA A 69 -5.01 15.55 2.38
C ALA A 69 -4.58 15.19 3.81
N LYS A 70 -3.47 15.77 4.29
CA LYS A 70 -3.06 15.61 5.69
C LYS A 70 -4.05 16.34 6.60
N LEU A 71 -4.60 15.63 7.60
CA LEU A 71 -5.49 16.26 8.57
C LEU A 71 -4.70 17.15 9.53
N ASN A 72 -5.28 18.29 9.88
CA ASN A 72 -4.67 19.28 10.73
C ASN A 72 -4.73 18.84 12.18
N ASN A 73 -3.59 18.92 12.88
CA ASN A 73 -3.41 18.48 14.27
C ASN A 73 -3.51 16.95 14.45
N GLN A 74 -2.72 16.46 15.40
CA GLN A 74 -2.70 15.05 15.75
C GLN A 74 -3.99 14.64 16.48
N PHE A 75 -4.27 13.34 16.45
CA PHE A 75 -5.31 12.69 17.23
C PHE A 75 -4.68 12.18 18.52
N ILE A 76 -5.29 12.48 19.65
CA ILE A 76 -4.77 12.13 20.98
C ILE A 76 -5.83 11.29 21.69
N VAL A 77 -5.47 10.06 22.05
CA VAL A 77 -6.40 9.04 22.55
C VAL A 77 -5.84 8.45 23.84
N PRO A 78 -6.35 8.82 25.03
CA PRO A 78 -6.01 8.16 26.28
C PRO A 78 -6.48 6.71 26.30
N ILE A 79 -5.65 5.82 26.84
CA ILE A 79 -6.02 4.46 27.22
C ILE A 79 -6.28 4.46 28.73
N ILE A 80 -7.49 4.07 29.14
CA ILE A 80 -7.91 4.06 30.53
C ILE A 80 -7.92 2.62 31.06
N GLU A 81 -7.20 2.39 32.15
CA GLU A 81 -7.20 1.12 32.90
C GLU A 81 -7.45 1.43 34.37
N ASP A 82 -8.35 0.67 35.02
CA ASP A 82 -8.73 0.86 36.43
C ASP A 82 -9.13 2.30 36.79
N GLY A 83 -9.76 3.01 35.85
CA GLY A 83 -10.20 4.39 36.03
C GLY A 83 -9.08 5.44 36.00
N ARG A 84 -7.87 5.07 35.57
CA ARG A 84 -6.72 5.97 35.41
C ARG A 84 -6.16 5.91 33.99
N VAL A 85 -5.50 6.98 33.56
CA VAL A 85 -4.80 7.01 32.26
C VAL A 85 -3.54 6.16 32.36
N ALA A 86 -3.53 5.01 31.68
CA ALA A 86 -2.40 4.09 31.65
C ALA A 86 -1.38 4.44 30.56
N SER A 87 -1.86 4.99 29.44
CA SER A 87 -1.02 5.47 28.35
C SER A 87 -1.79 6.45 27.46
N MET A 88 -1.08 7.16 26.59
CA MET A 88 -1.65 8.04 25.57
C MET A 88 -1.15 7.65 24.18
N VAL A 89 -2.07 7.49 23.24
CA VAL A 89 -1.75 7.26 21.83
C VAL A 89 -1.89 8.56 21.05
N ILE A 90 -0.88 8.87 20.24
CA ILE A 90 -0.84 10.04 19.38
C ILE A 90 -0.74 9.55 17.93
N LEU A 91 -1.66 9.97 17.07
CA LEU A 91 -1.70 9.59 15.66
C LEU A 91 -1.75 10.81 14.73
N SER A 92 -1.07 10.70 13.59
CA SER A 92 -1.25 11.61 12.46
C SER A 92 -1.94 10.84 11.33
N LEU A 93 -2.98 11.43 10.73
CA LEU A 93 -3.75 10.81 9.66
C LEU A 93 -3.69 11.66 8.37
N SER A 94 -3.72 10.99 7.23
CA SER A 94 -3.88 11.60 5.91
C SER A 94 -4.92 10.84 5.11
N LEU A 95 -5.73 11.53 4.32
CA LEU A 95 -6.69 10.90 3.41
C LEU A 95 -6.11 10.88 2.00
N GLU A 96 -6.23 9.74 1.32
CA GLU A 96 -5.99 9.63 -0.11
C GLU A 96 -7.29 9.96 -0.84
N VAL A 97 -7.20 10.91 -1.78
CA VAL A 97 -8.34 11.41 -2.56
C VAL A 97 -7.96 11.56 -4.03
N PRO A 98 -8.92 11.61 -4.95
CA PRO A 98 -8.64 11.93 -6.35
C PRO A 98 -7.98 13.32 -6.49
N PRO A 99 -7.31 13.60 -7.63
CA PRO A 99 -6.83 14.93 -7.98
C PRO A 99 -7.91 16.01 -7.76
N GLY A 100 -7.56 17.12 -7.13
CA GLY A 100 -8.47 18.21 -6.76
C GLY A 100 -9.42 17.92 -5.60
N GLY A 101 -9.34 16.74 -4.96
CA GLY A 101 -10.22 16.34 -3.86
C GLY A 101 -9.87 16.95 -2.50
N THR A 102 -8.67 17.50 -2.35
CA THR A 102 -8.14 18.00 -1.07
C THR A 102 -8.96 19.13 -0.45
N GLU A 103 -9.46 20.08 -1.25
CA GLU A 103 -10.28 21.20 -0.77
C GLU A 103 -11.57 20.70 -0.09
N GLN A 104 -12.21 19.67 -0.65
CA GLN A 104 -13.42 19.08 -0.09
C GLN A 104 -13.16 18.41 1.26
N VAL A 105 -12.00 17.76 1.43
CA VAL A 105 -11.60 17.17 2.71
C VAL A 105 -11.53 18.25 3.79
N TYR A 106 -10.84 19.37 3.50
CA TYR A 106 -10.69 20.47 4.46
C TYR A 106 -12.01 21.18 4.76
N ALA A 107 -12.92 21.30 3.80
CA ALA A 107 -14.24 21.91 3.99
C ALA A 107 -15.11 21.16 5.02
N VAL A 108 -14.95 19.83 5.14
CA VAL A 108 -15.69 18.98 6.09
C VAL A 108 -14.80 18.36 7.16
N GLU A 109 -13.55 18.82 7.28
CA GLU A 109 -12.55 18.29 8.21
C GLU A 109 -13.07 18.18 9.66
N PRO A 110 -13.81 19.16 10.23
CA PRO A 110 -14.32 19.03 11.59
C PRO A 110 -15.19 17.78 11.81
N LYS A 111 -16.00 17.39 10.82
CA LYS A 111 -16.84 16.18 10.89
C LYS A 111 -16.02 14.90 10.73
N LEU A 112 -15.03 14.92 9.83
CA LEU A 112 -14.11 13.78 9.67
C LEU A 112 -13.36 13.52 10.97
N ARG A 113 -12.84 14.58 11.61
CA ARG A 113 -12.12 14.46 12.88
C ARG A 113 -13.00 13.91 14.00
N ASP A 114 -14.24 14.39 14.11
CA ASP A 114 -15.20 13.91 15.13
C ASP A 114 -15.48 12.40 15.00
N GLY A 115 -15.81 11.94 13.79
CA GLY A 115 -16.06 10.52 13.54
C GLY A 115 -14.80 9.65 13.69
N MET A 116 -13.64 10.12 13.22
CA MET A 116 -12.37 9.40 13.38
C MET A 116 -11.95 9.30 14.85
N LEU A 117 -12.16 10.35 15.65
CA LEU A 117 -11.91 10.30 17.10
C LEU A 117 -12.78 9.25 17.78
N SER A 118 -14.06 9.15 17.39
CA SER A 118 -14.96 8.12 17.94
C SER A 118 -14.46 6.71 17.64
N VAL A 119 -14.08 6.43 16.38
CA VAL A 119 -13.47 5.13 16.00
C VAL A 119 -12.19 4.84 16.77
N LEU A 120 -11.34 5.85 16.95
CA LEU A 120 -10.09 5.69 17.71
C LEU A 120 -10.34 5.38 19.18
N PHE A 121 -11.35 6.01 19.81
CA PHE A 121 -11.76 5.70 21.17
C PHE A 121 -12.32 4.28 21.30
N ASP A 122 -13.18 3.87 20.36
CA ASP A 122 -13.72 2.52 20.34
C ASP A 122 -12.62 1.47 20.18
N HIS A 123 -11.66 1.72 19.29
CA HIS A 123 -10.48 0.87 19.11
C HIS A 123 -9.62 0.79 20.37
N ALA A 124 -9.43 1.91 21.07
CA ALA A 124 -8.71 1.95 22.35
C ALA A 124 -9.44 1.15 23.44
N ASN A 125 -10.75 1.30 23.55
CA ASN A 125 -11.61 0.59 24.52
C ASN A 125 -11.67 -0.91 24.24
N ALA A 126 -11.63 -1.33 22.97
CA ALA A 126 -11.48 -2.73 22.57
C ALA A 126 -10.08 -3.28 22.88
N GLY A 127 -9.12 -2.41 23.21
CA GLY A 127 -7.74 -2.76 23.49
C GLY A 127 -6.84 -2.87 22.27
N GLY A 128 -7.25 -2.34 21.12
CA GLY A 128 -6.50 -2.41 19.87
C GLY A 128 -5.19 -1.61 19.87
N PHE A 129 -4.91 -0.85 20.92
CA PHE A 129 -3.61 -0.19 21.17
C PHE A 129 -2.79 -0.83 22.31
N ARG A 130 -3.29 -1.93 22.91
CA ARG A 130 -2.54 -2.71 23.92
C ARG A 130 -1.55 -3.66 23.23
N GLY A 131 -0.45 -3.97 23.90
CA GLY A 131 0.55 -4.91 23.37
C GLY A 131 1.24 -4.41 22.10
N ALA A 132 1.34 -5.26 21.06
CA ALA A 132 2.01 -4.98 19.79
C ALA A 132 1.11 -4.14 18.85
N PHE A 133 0.85 -2.90 19.26
CA PHE A 133 -0.07 -1.97 18.59
C PHE A 133 0.36 -1.54 17.18
N THR A 134 1.64 -1.71 16.84
CA THR A 134 2.19 -1.44 15.51
C THR A 134 2.17 -2.64 14.57
N GLU A 135 1.69 -3.81 15.02
CA GLU A 135 1.54 -4.96 14.14
C GLU A 135 0.58 -4.64 12.99
N ALA A 136 0.99 -5.01 11.78
CA ALA A 136 0.26 -4.70 10.55
C ALA A 136 -1.20 -5.18 10.60
N ALA A 137 -1.47 -6.35 11.22
CA ALA A 137 -2.81 -6.89 11.37
C ALA A 137 -3.74 -5.98 12.21
N ASN A 138 -3.22 -5.42 13.31
CA ASN A 138 -3.99 -4.52 14.19
C ASN A 138 -4.31 -3.19 13.48
N LEU A 139 -3.39 -2.71 12.65
CA LEU A 139 -3.57 -1.48 11.87
C LEU A 139 -4.47 -1.65 10.64
N VAL A 140 -4.68 -2.87 10.14
CA VAL A 140 -5.62 -3.13 9.02
C VAL A 140 -7.06 -2.91 9.46
N ALA A 141 -7.45 -3.43 10.62
CA ALA A 141 -8.80 -3.26 11.16
C ALA A 141 -9.09 -1.77 11.43
N LEU A 142 -8.15 -1.07 12.06
CA LEU A 142 -8.28 0.36 12.34
C LEU A 142 -8.41 1.18 11.05
N ARG A 143 -7.55 0.95 10.05
CA ARG A 143 -7.63 1.67 8.77
C ARG A 143 -8.97 1.47 8.07
N ARG A 144 -9.53 0.25 8.09
CA ARG A 144 -10.85 -0.03 7.51
C ARG A 144 -11.96 0.76 8.21
N ALA A 145 -11.96 0.80 9.54
CA ALA A 145 -12.96 1.56 10.30
C ALA A 145 -12.83 3.07 10.07
N LEU A 146 -11.60 3.60 10.01
CA LEU A 146 -11.36 5.01 9.69
C LEU A 146 -11.83 5.36 8.26
N LEU A 147 -11.60 4.47 7.30
CA LEU A 147 -12.05 4.64 5.92
C LEU A 147 -13.57 4.59 5.79
N GLU A 148 -14.25 3.74 6.57
CA GLU A 148 -15.72 3.69 6.61
C GLU A 148 -16.30 5.03 7.07
N VAL A 149 -15.74 5.62 8.12
CA VAL A 149 -16.10 6.99 8.55
C VAL A 149 -15.81 8.01 7.46
N ALA A 150 -14.61 7.98 6.86
CA ALA A 150 -14.26 8.91 5.79
C ALA A 150 -15.25 8.83 4.62
N ARG A 151 -15.64 7.62 4.21
CA ARG A 151 -16.64 7.38 3.17
C ARG A 151 -18.06 7.78 3.57
N SER A 152 -18.42 7.68 4.85
CA SER A 152 -19.72 8.17 5.32
C SER A 152 -19.88 9.69 5.17
N VAL A 153 -18.76 10.43 5.19
CA VAL A 153 -18.75 11.90 5.09
C VAL A 153 -18.46 12.38 3.67
N LEU A 154 -17.46 11.79 3.00
CA LEU A 154 -16.96 12.22 1.68
C LEU A 154 -17.45 11.33 0.51
N GLY A 155 -18.10 10.21 0.79
CA GLY A 155 -18.52 9.25 -0.23
C GLY A 155 -17.31 8.62 -0.96
N PRO A 156 -17.39 8.42 -2.29
CA PRO A 156 -16.34 7.76 -3.07
C PRO A 156 -15.06 8.58 -3.20
N THR A 157 -15.08 9.87 -2.83
CA THR A 157 -13.89 10.73 -2.81
C THR A 157 -12.84 10.25 -1.80
N ALA A 158 -13.25 9.54 -0.73
CA ALA A 158 -12.32 8.91 0.20
C ALA A 158 -11.84 7.55 -0.36
N ILE A 159 -10.64 7.55 -0.94
CA ILE A 159 -10.02 6.36 -1.53
C ILE A 159 -9.47 5.47 -0.42
N ASP A 160 -8.59 6.03 0.42
CA ASP A 160 -7.96 5.35 1.55
C ASP A 160 -7.64 6.31 2.71
N VAL A 161 -7.35 5.76 3.89
CA VAL A 161 -6.86 6.48 5.07
C VAL A 161 -5.48 5.97 5.47
N LEU A 162 -4.52 6.88 5.49
CA LEU A 162 -3.14 6.62 5.86
C LEU A 162 -2.91 7.06 7.30
N ILE A 163 -2.34 6.15 8.10
CA ILE A 163 -1.77 6.48 9.41
C ILE A 163 -0.31 6.85 9.15
N THR A 164 0.00 8.15 9.14
CA THR A 164 1.34 8.63 8.78
C THR A 164 2.30 8.57 9.96
N ASP A 165 1.79 8.75 11.17
CA ASP A 165 2.55 8.61 12.42
C ASP A 165 1.67 7.93 13.48
N ILE A 166 2.30 7.11 14.32
CA ILE A 166 1.69 6.55 15.53
C ILE A 166 2.74 6.45 16.63
N MET A 167 2.40 6.94 17.81
CA MET A 167 3.24 6.86 19.01
C MET A 167 2.36 6.52 20.21
N ARG A 168 2.88 5.70 21.13
CA ARG A 168 2.28 5.45 22.43
C ARG A 168 3.23 5.93 23.52
N GLN A 169 2.73 6.75 24.43
CA GLN A 169 3.43 7.18 25.62
C GLN A 169 2.83 6.45 26.82
N ASP A 170 3.62 5.58 27.43
CA ASP A 170 3.25 4.85 28.64
C ASP A 170 3.52 5.73 29.88
N SER A 171 2.67 5.61 30.90
CA SER A 171 2.77 6.34 32.17
C SER A 171 3.84 5.78 33.11
#